data_AF-A0A7S1HZ49-F1
#
_entry.id   AF-A0A7S1HZ49-F1
#
_cell.length_a   1.000
_cell.length_b   1.000
_cell.length_c   1.000
_cell.angle_alpha   90.00
_cell.angle_beta   90.00
_cell.angle_gamma   90.00
#
_symmetry.space_group_name_H-M   'P 1'
#
loop_
_entity.id
_entity.type
_entity.pdbx_description
1 polymer ?
#
loop_
_entity_poly.entity_id
_entity_poly.type
_entity_poly.pdbx_seq_one_letter_code
_entity_poly.pdbx_strand_id
1 'polypeptide(L)'
;LHFPALETDTDLRTQLEEMTPLPEEPSPGAIAQLVLDFRTIYTKLTPGVLSQQELVLPLVSKIPEKFWKRIREQRKDRQRCSSFDDLAELMLEKSHEKVVEDHIETHRRRLLNVKPNKVRSP
;
A
#
# COMPACT_ATOMS: atom_id res chain seq x y z
N LEU A 1 23.66 -1.22 -34.54
CA LEU A 1 23.15 -0.06 -33.78
C LEU A 1 21.83 -0.50 -33.16
N HIS A 2 21.83 -0.82 -31.86
CA HIS A 2 20.60 -1.13 -31.14
C HIS A 2 20.09 0.20 -30.57
N PHE A 3 19.11 0.82 -31.23
CA PHE A 3 18.41 1.95 -30.62
C PHE A 3 17.45 1.36 -29.58
N PRO A 4 17.45 1.82 -28.31
CA PRO A 4 16.38 1.45 -27.40
C PRO A 4 15.07 1.96 -28.01
N ALA A 5 14.06 1.08 -28.09
CA ALA A 5 12.72 1.51 -28.45
C ALA A 5 12.32 2.62 -27.46
N LEU A 6 11.89 3.77 -27.97
CA LEU A 6 11.20 4.74 -27.10
C LEU A 6 9.98 4.01 -26.56
N GLU A 7 9.92 3.80 -25.24
CA GLU A 7 8.69 3.37 -24.58
C GLU A 7 7.60 4.37 -24.95
N THR A 8 6.53 3.90 -25.57
CA THR A 8 5.39 4.75 -25.91
C THR A 8 4.50 4.95 -24.67
N ASP A 9 3.70 6.01 -24.64
CA ASP A 9 2.73 6.21 -23.56
C ASP A 9 1.76 5.02 -23.41
N THR A 10 1.47 4.31 -24.50
CA THR A 10 0.67 3.07 -24.48
C THR A 10 1.40 1.93 -23.76
N ASP A 11 2.71 1.79 -23.97
CA ASP A 11 3.52 0.78 -23.28
C ASP A 11 3.59 1.06 -21.78
N LEU A 12 3.77 2.34 -21.41
CA LEU A 12 3.81 2.79 -20.02
C LEU A 12 2.45 2.57 -19.31
N ARG A 13 1.32 2.80 -20.00
CA ARG A 13 -0.01 2.48 -19.44
C ARG A 13 -0.20 0.98 -19.25
N THR A 14 0.21 0.18 -20.22
CA THR A 14 0.19 -1.29 -20.11
C THR A 14 1.01 -1.76 -18.91
N GLN A 15 2.19 -1.17 -18.67
CA GLN A 15 3.01 -1.51 -17.51
C GLN A 15 2.30 -1.21 -16.17
N LEU A 16 1.55 -0.12 -16.05
CA LEU A 16 0.73 0.16 -14.86
C LEU A 16 -0.35 -0.91 -14.65
N GLU A 17 -0.97 -1.39 -15.73
CA GLU A 17 -1.98 -2.44 -15.70
C GLU A 17 -1.40 -3.83 -15.41
N GLU A 18 -0.17 -4.10 -15.82
CA GLU A 18 0.51 -5.38 -15.61
C GLU A 18 1.27 -5.47 -14.28
N MET A 19 1.38 -4.38 -13.52
CA MET A 19 2.04 -4.39 -12.22
C MET A 19 1.48 -5.47 -11.28
N THR A 20 2.38 -6.07 -10.51
CA THR A 20 2.01 -7.09 -9.53
C THR A 20 1.08 -6.49 -8.47
N PRO A 21 -0.09 -7.10 -8.20
CA PRO A 21 -0.96 -6.67 -7.12
C PRO A 21 -0.28 -6.88 -5.76
N LEU A 22 -0.70 -6.11 -4.77
CA LEU A 22 -0.22 -6.29 -3.40
C LEU A 22 -0.65 -7.65 -2.83
N PRO A 23 0.14 -8.24 -1.91
CA PRO A 23 -0.28 -9.44 -1.18
C PRO A 23 -1.51 -9.15 -0.32
N GLU A 24 -2.28 -10.19 0.08
CA GLU A 24 -3.50 -10.04 0.89
C GLU A 24 -3.31 -9.16 2.15
N GLU A 25 -2.11 -9.22 2.72
CA GLU A 25 -1.67 -8.41 3.85
C GLU A 25 -0.48 -7.55 3.43
N PRO A 26 -0.74 -6.36 2.86
CA PRO A 26 0.32 -5.51 2.35
C PRO A 26 1.14 -4.92 3.50
N SER A 27 2.45 -5.09 3.43
CA SER A 27 3.39 -4.42 4.32
C SER A 27 3.61 -2.97 3.88
N PRO A 28 4.03 -2.07 4.79
CA PRO A 28 4.36 -0.70 4.43
C PRO A 28 5.41 -0.62 3.30
N GLY A 29 6.40 -1.52 3.32
CA GLY A 29 7.42 -1.60 2.28
C GLY A 29 6.87 -2.00 0.90
N ALA A 30 5.94 -2.95 0.85
CA ALA A 30 5.31 -3.36 -0.41
C ALA A 30 4.45 -2.22 -1.01
N ILE A 31 3.72 -1.49 -0.17
CA ILE A 31 2.93 -0.33 -0.59
C ILE A 31 3.84 0.80 -1.08
N ALA A 32 4.90 1.12 -0.33
CA ALA A 32 5.85 2.16 -0.72
C ALA A 32 6.52 1.84 -2.07
N GLN A 33 6.90 0.57 -2.29
CA GLN A 33 7.47 0.14 -3.56
C GLN A 33 6.48 0.29 -4.70
N LEU A 34 5.24 -0.19 -4.54
CA LEU A 34 4.20 -0.04 -5.57
C LEU A 34 3.96 1.43 -5.92
N VAL A 35 3.85 2.30 -4.91
CA VAL A 35 3.65 3.74 -5.11
C VAL A 35 4.84 4.38 -5.85
N LEU A 36 6.07 3.97 -5.51
CA LEU A 36 7.27 4.43 -6.19
C LEU A 36 7.31 3.99 -7.65
N ASP A 37 6.93 2.74 -7.93
CA ASP A 37 6.89 2.20 -9.28
C ASP A 37 5.84 2.95 -10.13
N PHE A 38 4.65 3.19 -9.57
CA PHE A 38 3.60 4.00 -10.19
C PHE A 38 4.08 5.42 -10.52
N ARG A 39 4.72 6.09 -9.56
CA ARG A 39 5.27 7.44 -9.76
C ARG A 39 6.35 7.44 -10.84
N THR A 40 7.22 6.44 -10.83
CA THR A 40 8.30 6.31 -11.82
C THR A 40 7.73 6.23 -13.23
N ILE A 41 6.71 5.38 -13.44
CA ILE A 41 6.05 5.29 -14.76
C ILE A 41 5.33 6.59 -15.10
N TYR A 42 4.62 7.19 -14.14
CA TYR A 42 3.93 8.45 -14.36
C TYR A 42 4.89 9.59 -14.78
N THR A 43 6.09 9.66 -14.21
CA THR A 43 7.09 10.66 -14.61
C THR A 43 7.64 10.46 -16.02
N LYS A 44 7.53 9.25 -16.58
CA LYS A 44 7.92 8.95 -17.96
C LYS A 44 6.82 9.26 -18.97
N LEU A 45 5.56 9.30 -18.53
CA LEU A 45 4.44 9.63 -19.41
C LEU A 45 4.53 11.09 -19.88
N THR A 46 4.11 11.32 -21.12
CA THR A 46 3.98 12.68 -21.64
C THR A 46 3.00 13.47 -20.74
N PRO A 47 3.37 14.68 -20.28
CA PRO A 47 2.50 15.48 -19.42
C PRO A 47 1.10 15.67 -20.03
N GLY A 48 0.06 15.36 -19.27
CA GLY A 48 -1.33 15.48 -19.70
C GLY A 48 -1.93 14.24 -20.39
N VAL A 49 -1.12 13.20 -20.66
CA VAL A 49 -1.64 11.92 -21.18
C VAL A 49 -2.39 11.12 -20.11
N LEU A 50 -2.00 11.30 -18.86
CA LEU A 50 -2.67 10.71 -17.72
C LEU A 50 -2.73 11.74 -16.59
N SER A 51 -3.90 11.90 -15.98
CA SER A 51 -4.08 12.72 -14.78
C SER A 51 -3.83 11.90 -13.52
N GLN A 52 -3.55 12.58 -12.40
CA GLN A 52 -3.44 11.90 -11.10
C GLN A 52 -4.74 11.17 -10.69
N GLN A 53 -5.91 11.63 -11.15
CA GLN A 53 -7.17 10.93 -10.91
C GLN A 53 -7.26 9.63 -11.71
N GLU A 54 -6.74 9.61 -12.94
CA GLU A 54 -6.69 8.42 -13.77
C GLU A 54 -5.71 7.37 -13.24
N LEU A 55 -4.69 7.77 -12.45
CA LEU A 55 -3.80 6.85 -11.73
C LEU A 55 -4.46 6.13 -10.55
N VAL A 56 -5.57 6.66 -10.03
CA VAL A 56 -6.28 6.03 -8.90
C VAL A 56 -6.83 4.67 -9.31
N LEU A 57 -7.40 4.55 -10.51
CA LEU A 57 -8.02 3.30 -10.96
C LEU A 57 -7.01 2.15 -11.09
N PRO A 58 -5.86 2.31 -11.78
CA PRO A 58 -4.85 1.28 -11.80
C PRO A 58 -4.30 0.99 -10.39
N LEU A 59 -4.10 2.00 -9.53
CA LEU A 59 -3.62 1.76 -8.17
C LEU A 59 -4.62 0.91 -7.35
N VAL A 60 -5.91 1.26 -7.37
CA VAL A 60 -6.98 0.53 -6.69
C VAL A 60 -7.06 -0.92 -7.17
N SER A 61 -6.84 -1.18 -8.47
CA SER A 61 -6.83 -2.54 -9.02
C SER A 61 -5.74 -3.44 -8.40
N LYS A 62 -4.68 -2.84 -7.84
CA LYS A 62 -3.58 -3.54 -7.17
C LYS A 62 -3.83 -3.76 -5.69
N ILE A 63 -4.92 -3.23 -5.14
CA ILE A 63 -5.25 -3.34 -3.73
C ILE A 63 -6.10 -4.61 -3.48
N PRO A 64 -5.68 -5.50 -2.57
CA PRO A 64 -6.49 -6.65 -2.18
C PRO A 64 -7.84 -6.21 -1.63
N GLU A 65 -8.90 -6.91 -2.00
CA GLU A 65 -10.27 -6.57 -1.59
C GLU A 65 -10.43 -6.42 -0.07
N LYS A 66 -9.79 -7.32 0.71
CA LYS A 66 -9.78 -7.26 2.18
C LYS A 66 -9.13 -5.98 2.72
N PHE A 67 -8.07 -5.50 2.08
CA PHE A 67 -7.39 -4.26 2.47
C PHE A 67 -8.17 -3.03 2.02
N TRP A 68 -8.72 -3.08 0.80
CA TRP A 68 -9.58 -2.03 0.25
C TRP A 68 -10.84 -1.81 1.08
N LYS A 69 -11.45 -2.89 1.58
CA LYS A 69 -12.61 -2.82 2.46
C LYS A 69 -12.30 -2.08 3.76
N ARG A 70 -11.11 -2.31 4.35
CA ARG A 70 -10.64 -1.61 5.56
C ARG A 70 -10.46 -0.11 5.31
N ILE A 71 -9.86 0.25 4.17
CA ILE A 71 -9.73 1.65 3.75
C ILE A 71 -11.11 2.32 3.63
N ARG A 72 -12.10 1.64 3.03
CA ARG A 72 -13.43 2.22 2.79
C ARG A 72 -14.38 2.17 3.98
N GLU A 73 -13.99 1.53 5.08
CA GLU A 73 -14.84 1.35 6.26
C GLU A 73 -15.20 2.70 6.91
N GLN A 74 -14.24 3.62 6.96
CA GLN A 74 -14.43 4.93 7.58
C GLN A 74 -14.87 5.99 6.56
N ARG A 75 -15.75 6.92 6.99
CA ARG A 75 -16.27 7.98 6.11
C ARG A 75 -15.18 8.97 5.69
N LYS A 76 -14.25 9.31 6.60
CA LYS A 76 -13.12 10.21 6.34
C LYS A 76 -12.15 9.64 5.30
N ASP A 77 -11.88 8.34 5.38
CA ASP A 77 -10.92 7.65 4.52
C ASP A 77 -11.44 7.57 3.07
N ARG A 78 -12.75 7.40 2.88
CA ARG A 78 -13.40 7.44 1.56
C ARG A 78 -13.22 8.77 0.81
N GLN A 79 -13.12 9.89 1.52
CA GLN A 79 -12.93 11.20 0.89
C GLN A 79 -11.50 11.40 0.39
N ARG A 80 -10.52 10.69 0.96
CA ARG A 80 -9.11 10.72 0.57
C ARG A 80 -8.81 9.82 -0.64
N CYS A 81 -9.75 8.96 -1.06
CA CYS A 81 -9.54 8.06 -2.20
C CYS A 81 -9.68 8.73 -3.59
N SER A 82 -9.82 10.06 -3.67
CA SER A 82 -9.99 10.78 -4.94
C SER A 82 -8.68 11.23 -5.59
N SER A 83 -7.57 11.21 -4.85
CA SER A 83 -6.23 11.55 -5.34
C SER A 83 -5.31 10.35 -5.19
N PHE A 84 -4.40 10.19 -6.14
CA PHE A 84 -3.35 9.16 -6.07
C PHE A 84 -2.50 9.32 -4.81
N ASP A 85 -2.07 10.55 -4.51
CA ASP A 85 -1.17 10.80 -3.38
C ASP A 85 -1.87 10.58 -2.04
N ASP A 86 -3.13 11.02 -1.91
CA ASP A 86 -3.93 10.81 -0.70
C ASP A 86 -4.26 9.33 -0.49
N LEU A 87 -4.55 8.59 -1.58
CA LEU A 87 -4.77 7.16 -1.53
C LEU A 87 -3.49 6.40 -1.13
N ALA A 88 -2.34 6.77 -1.70
CA ALA A 88 -1.05 6.17 -1.36
C ALA A 88 -0.70 6.38 0.13
N GLU A 89 -0.88 7.60 0.64
CA GLU A 89 -0.66 7.91 2.05
C GLU A 89 -1.61 7.12 2.95
N LEU A 90 -2.90 7.06 2.59
CA LEU A 90 -3.90 6.30 3.33
C LEU A 90 -3.60 4.79 3.36
N MET A 91 -3.10 4.23 2.26
CA MET A 91 -2.64 2.84 2.21
C MET A 91 -1.48 2.60 3.20
N LEU A 92 -0.50 3.52 3.25
CA LEU A 92 0.60 3.42 4.21
C LEU A 92 0.10 3.52 5.65
N GLU A 93 -0.75 4.50 5.97
CA GLU A 93 -1.37 4.65 7.30
C GLU A 93 -2.08 3.37 7.76
N LYS A 94 -2.93 2.78 6.90
CA LYS A 94 -3.67 1.55 7.22
C LYS A 94 -2.80 0.32 7.38
N SER A 95 -1.67 0.26 6.68
CA SER A 95 -0.69 -0.81 6.90
C SER A 95 0.05 -0.67 8.23
N HIS A 96 0.31 0.56 8.68
CA HIS A 96 0.93 0.84 9.98
C HIS A 96 -0.01 0.58 11.16
N GLU A 97 -1.29 0.97 11.06
CA GLU A 97 -2.31 0.70 12.09
C GLU A 97 -2.31 -0.80 12.45
N LYS A 98 -2.31 -1.67 11.44
CA LYS A 98 -2.27 -3.14 11.66
C LYS A 98 -0.98 -3.60 12.34
N VAL A 99 0.18 -3.12 11.91
CA VAL A 99 1.47 -3.50 12.52
C VAL A 99 1.53 -3.07 13.99
N VAL A 100 1.00 -1.89 14.30
CA VAL A 100 0.93 -1.40 15.69
C VAL A 100 -0.06 -2.22 16.51
N GLU A 101 -1.25 -2.53 15.98
CA GLU A 101 -2.23 -3.40 16.63
C GLU A 101 -1.66 -4.80 16.92
N ASP A 102 -1.04 -5.43 15.91
CA ASP A 102 -0.40 -6.75 16.04
C ASP A 102 0.74 -6.72 17.07
N HIS A 103 1.50 -5.63 17.13
CA HIS A 103 2.56 -5.44 18.13
C HIS A 103 2.00 -5.29 19.55
N ILE A 104 0.95 -4.49 19.73
CA ILE A 104 0.26 -4.33 21.02
C ILE A 104 -0.35 -5.65 21.48
N GLU A 105 -1.00 -6.40 20.58
CA GLU A 105 -1.59 -7.68 20.91
C GLU A 105 -0.53 -8.73 21.28
N THR A 106 0.56 -8.79 20.52
CA THR A 106 1.71 -9.65 20.83
C THR A 106 2.30 -9.31 22.20
N HIS A 107 2.45 -8.02 22.51
CA HIS A 107 2.95 -7.57 23.80
C HIS A 107 2.01 -7.95 24.95
N ARG A 108 0.68 -7.78 24.78
CA ARG A 108 -0.34 -8.21 25.75
C ARG A 108 -0.28 -9.71 26.03
N ARG A 109 -0.17 -10.55 25.00
CA ARG A 109 -0.06 -12.02 25.16
C ARG A 109 1.22 -12.42 25.92
N ARG A 110 2.34 -11.72 25.71
CA ARG A 110 3.58 -11.95 26.46
C ARG A 110 3.46 -11.57 27.93
N LEU A 111 2.83 -10.44 28.24
CA LEU A 111 2.59 -10.01 29.63
C LEU A 111 1.65 -10.95 30.40
N LEU A 112 0.65 -11.53 29.72
CA LEU A 112 -0.29 -12.48 30.33
C LEU A 112 0.30 -13.89 30.52
N ASN A 113 1.42 -14.22 29.86
CA ASN A 113 2.12 -15.51 29.99
C ASN A 113 3.24 -15.53 31.06
N VAL A 114 3.31 -14.52 31.94
CA VAL A 114 4.26 -14.53 33.06
C VAL A 114 3.75 -15.49 34.14
N LYS A 115 4.35 -16.69 34.22
CA LYS A 115 4.11 -17.65 35.31
C LYS A 115 4.41 -17.00 36.67
N PRO A 116 3.62 -17.27 37.72
CA PRO A 116 3.89 -16.75 39.05
C PRO A 116 5.25 -17.26 39.53
N ASN A 117 6.13 -16.30 39.84
CA ASN A 117 7.44 -16.53 40.39
C ASN A 117 7.26 -17.25 41.74
N LYS A 118 7.56 -18.55 41.82
CA LYS A 118 7.68 -19.25 43.10
C LYS A 118 8.94 -18.72 43.77
N VAL A 119 8.78 -17.63 44.52
CA VAL A 119 9.78 -17.14 45.47
C VAL A 119 9.97 -18.25 46.49
N ARG A 120 11.08 -19.00 46.36
CA ARG A 120 11.60 -19.84 47.46
C ARG A 120 11.95 -18.89 48.59
N SER A 121 11.12 -18.90 49.64
CA SER A 121 11.55 -18.38 50.93
C SER A 121 12.37 -19.48 51.63
N PRO A 122 13.53 -19.14 52.21
CA PRO A 122 14.37 -20.07 52.97
C PRO A 122 13.66 -20.62 54.22
#